data_AF-A0AAV7D6R9-F1
#
_entry.id   AF-A0AAV7D6R9-F1
#
_cell.length_a   1.000
_cell.length_b   1.000
_cell.length_c   1.000
_cell.angle_alpha   90.00
_cell.angle_beta   90.00
_cell.angle_gamma   90.00
#
_symmetry.space_group_name_H-M   'P 1'
#
loop_
_entity.id
_entity.type
_entity.pdbx_description
1 polymer ?
#
loop_
_entity_poly.entity_id
_entity_poly.type
_entity_poly.pdbx_seq_one_letter_code
_entity_poly.pdbx_strand_id
1 'polypeptide(L)'
;MTSRKTGASSKKSDMAGGGKRAPQAEQQNSDTVTEDVKKRRSDQSDVSVSLRQEVESLYKLTMPEDFYKFWVFCAEINGDDPCAALKLSLGLQLVGPYDILAGKHKADKKASDINYNLHWRFFYDPPEFQTVIVGNSKTQYHVGYYRDSPEELPVFLGCSEAGIGCLITPTGDNLFSAVKQFAVKKLKEISDKKTVTTIKDLVEKLTAAADSLGYSLEQKTASMKQRDKKVVTKSFHNAGLVVPVDKKNNVGYRELPHTDVLS
;
A
#
# COMPACT_ATOMS: atom_id res chain seq x y z
N MET A 1 65.65 13.44 -3.68
CA MET A 1 65.65 14.91 -3.49
C MET A 1 64.50 15.25 -2.54
N THR A 2 64.73 15.27 -1.23
CA THR A 2 65.27 16.40 -0.42
C THR A 2 64.26 17.51 -0.14
N SER A 3 63.58 17.36 1.00
CA SER A 3 62.85 18.39 1.72
C SER A 3 63.77 19.52 2.24
N ARG A 4 63.20 20.70 2.52
CA ARG A 4 63.74 21.73 3.43
C ARG A 4 62.60 22.08 4.40
N LYS A 5 62.75 21.82 5.71
CA LYS A 5 63.34 22.73 6.74
C LYS A 5 62.50 24.01 6.92
N THR A 6 62.14 24.51 8.10
CA THR A 6 62.48 24.27 9.54
C THR A 6 61.49 25.12 10.36
N GLY A 7 61.21 24.96 11.67
CA GLY A 7 61.65 24.03 12.71
C GLY A 7 61.18 24.53 14.11
N ALA A 8 61.35 23.70 15.16
CA ALA A 8 61.65 24.08 16.57
C ALA A 8 60.70 25.02 17.38
N SER A 9 60.51 24.91 18.71
CA SER A 9 60.87 23.89 19.72
C SER A 9 60.19 24.21 21.08
N SER A 10 60.02 23.16 21.92
CA SER A 10 60.00 23.11 23.41
C SER A 10 58.66 22.60 23.99
N LYS A 11 58.54 21.47 24.72
CA LYS A 11 59.21 20.94 25.95
C LYS A 11 58.95 21.83 27.20
N LYS A 12 58.60 21.32 28.40
CA LYS A 12 58.47 19.92 28.92
C LYS A 12 57.75 19.88 30.31
N SER A 13 57.53 18.65 30.84
CA SER A 13 57.49 18.23 32.29
C SER A 13 56.35 18.74 33.22
N ASP A 14 55.82 18.01 34.22
CA ASP A 14 55.98 16.62 34.74
C ASP A 14 54.69 16.20 35.53
N MET A 15 54.22 14.93 35.53
CA MET A 15 54.32 13.88 36.61
C MET A 15 54.11 14.39 38.06
N ALA A 16 53.41 13.74 39.03
CA ALA A 16 52.53 12.54 39.16
C ALA A 16 51.89 12.58 40.60
N GLY A 17 50.97 11.74 41.10
CA GLY A 17 50.15 10.62 40.57
C GLY A 17 49.99 9.44 41.56
N GLY A 18 48.78 9.07 42.03
CA GLY A 18 48.56 7.90 42.91
C GLY A 18 47.17 7.74 43.61
N GLY A 19 46.75 6.49 43.84
CA GLY A 19 45.82 6.10 44.93
C GLY A 19 44.40 5.62 44.58
N LYS A 20 44.15 4.30 44.62
CA LYS A 20 42.79 3.69 44.65
C LYS A 20 42.32 3.47 46.10
N ARG A 21 41.01 3.65 46.39
CA ARG A 21 40.20 2.83 47.33
C ARG A 21 38.71 3.20 47.29
N ALA A 22 37.86 2.20 47.54
CA ALA A 22 36.44 2.28 47.95
C ALA A 22 36.31 1.44 49.26
N PRO A 23 35.25 1.52 50.09
CA PRO A 23 33.87 1.15 49.70
C PRO A 23 32.71 1.92 50.39
N GLN A 24 31.47 1.58 49.96
CA GLN A 24 30.17 1.57 50.68
C GLN A 24 29.78 2.67 51.70
N ALA A 25 28.61 3.27 51.45
CA ALA A 25 27.57 3.48 52.47
C ALA A 25 26.19 3.53 51.80
N GLU A 26 25.19 2.85 52.38
CA GLU A 26 23.77 2.97 52.01
C GLU A 26 23.15 4.12 52.81
N GLN A 27 22.24 4.91 52.22
CA GLN A 27 21.23 5.60 53.02
C GLN A 27 19.96 5.92 52.24
N GLN A 28 18.84 5.47 52.79
CA GLN A 28 17.49 5.86 52.39
C GLN A 28 17.19 7.29 52.90
N ASN A 29 16.44 8.11 52.16
CA ASN A 29 15.09 8.49 52.59
C ASN A 29 14.26 9.27 51.52
N SER A 30 12.95 9.06 51.58
CA SER A 30 11.81 9.95 51.27
C SER A 30 11.87 10.96 50.09
N ASP A 31 11.01 10.68 49.11
CA ASP A 31 10.00 11.59 48.54
C ASP A 31 10.34 13.07 48.26
N THR A 32 10.37 13.40 46.96
CA THR A 32 9.70 14.62 46.47
C THR A 32 9.07 14.35 45.11
N VAL A 33 7.79 14.69 44.98
CA VAL A 33 7.04 14.58 43.72
C VAL A 33 7.34 15.80 42.87
N THR A 34 7.98 15.60 41.72
CA THR A 34 7.84 16.48 40.55
C THR A 34 7.78 15.66 39.28
N GLU A 35 6.96 16.14 38.36
CA GLU A 35 6.66 15.53 37.07
C GLU A 35 7.92 15.38 36.22
N ASP A 36 8.06 14.25 35.50
CA ASP A 36 8.55 14.35 34.13
C ASP A 36 7.86 13.34 33.21
N VAL A 37 6.97 13.87 32.36
CA VAL A 37 6.15 13.09 31.43
C VAL A 37 7.00 12.69 30.23
N LYS A 38 7.76 11.59 30.38
CA LYS A 38 8.30 10.82 29.26
C LYS A 38 7.81 9.38 29.24
N LYS A 39 6.49 9.24 29.44
CA LYS A 39 5.75 8.06 28.94
C LYS A 39 5.94 8.03 27.42
N ARG A 40 6.79 7.09 26.98
CA ARG A 40 7.22 6.89 25.59
C ARG A 40 6.01 7.03 24.66
N ARG A 41 6.14 7.85 23.60
CA ARG A 41 5.19 7.82 22.48
C ARG A 41 5.13 6.37 21.99
N SER A 42 3.93 5.80 21.98
CA SER A 42 3.73 4.39 21.67
C SER A 42 3.88 4.16 20.16
N ASP A 43 4.83 3.30 19.79
CA ASP A 43 4.96 2.72 18.45
C ASP A 43 3.73 1.85 18.16
N GLN A 44 2.64 2.47 17.69
CA GLN A 44 1.32 1.84 17.57
C GLN A 44 0.70 1.99 16.17
N SER A 45 1.52 2.29 15.16
CA SER A 45 1.11 2.72 13.81
C SER A 45 1.34 1.69 12.69
N ASP A 46 1.42 0.39 13.00
CA ASP A 46 1.56 -0.65 11.97
C ASP A 46 0.68 -1.87 12.21
N VAL A 47 0.29 -2.53 11.12
CA VAL A 47 -0.52 -3.76 11.15
C VAL A 47 0.32 -4.90 11.70
N SER A 48 -0.15 -5.53 12.78
CA SER A 48 0.57 -6.63 13.45
C SER A 48 0.94 -7.78 12.50
N VAL A 49 2.14 -8.35 12.68
CA VAL A 49 2.68 -9.41 11.81
C VAL A 49 1.74 -10.62 11.71
N SER A 50 1.12 -11.03 12.81
CA SER A 50 0.14 -12.13 12.81
C SER A 50 -1.09 -11.84 11.95
N LEU A 51 -1.57 -10.60 11.92
CA LEU A 51 -2.71 -10.21 11.10
C LEU A 51 -2.34 -10.06 9.62
N ARG A 52 -1.11 -9.62 9.32
CA ARG A 52 -0.54 -9.65 7.96
C ARG A 52 -0.48 -11.09 7.43
N GLN A 53 0.10 -12.00 8.22
CA GLN A 53 0.16 -13.44 7.91
C GLN A 53 -1.22 -14.08 7.75
N GLU A 54 -2.22 -13.67 8.53
CA GLU A 54 -3.59 -14.14 8.42
C GLU A 54 -4.23 -13.75 7.06
N VAL A 55 -4.05 -12.50 6.61
CA VAL A 55 -4.50 -12.06 5.28
C VAL A 55 -3.87 -12.90 4.17
N GLU A 56 -2.54 -13.04 4.19
CA GLU A 56 -1.78 -13.73 3.15
C GLU A 56 -2.04 -15.23 3.15
N SER A 57 -2.27 -15.85 4.32
CA SER A 57 -2.61 -17.27 4.44
C SER A 57 -4.01 -17.58 3.91
N LEU A 58 -4.99 -16.71 4.16
CA LEU A 58 -6.38 -16.91 3.69
C LEU A 58 -6.53 -16.67 2.19
N TYR A 59 -5.87 -15.64 1.65
CA TYR A 59 -5.87 -15.36 0.20
C TYR A 59 -4.81 -16.14 -0.61
N LYS A 60 -3.81 -16.73 0.06
CA LYS A 60 -2.66 -17.42 -0.56
C LYS A 60 -1.85 -16.53 -1.52
N LEU A 61 -1.80 -15.24 -1.22
CA LEU A 61 -1.15 -14.20 -2.03
C LEU A 61 -0.44 -13.22 -1.10
N THR A 62 0.82 -12.90 -1.38
CA THR A 62 1.57 -11.84 -0.70
C THR A 62 0.92 -10.48 -0.99
N MET A 63 0.79 -9.64 0.03
CA MET A 63 0.24 -8.28 -0.11
C MET A 63 1.37 -7.23 -0.13
N PRO A 64 1.30 -6.21 -1.00
CA PRO A 64 2.29 -5.13 -1.02
C PRO A 64 2.16 -4.21 0.21
N GLU A 65 3.23 -3.51 0.58
CA GLU A 65 3.19 -2.63 1.78
C GLU A 65 2.15 -1.51 1.68
N ASP A 66 1.82 -1.01 0.48
CA ASP A 66 0.82 0.05 0.33
C ASP A 66 -0.57 -0.40 0.81
N PHE A 67 -0.90 -1.69 0.71
CA PHE A 67 -2.12 -2.26 1.29
C PHE A 67 -2.22 -2.00 2.80
N TYR A 68 -1.15 -2.31 3.54
CA TYR A 68 -1.11 -2.15 5.00
C TYR A 68 -0.95 -0.68 5.41
N LYS A 69 -0.18 0.13 4.68
CA LYS A 69 -0.05 1.57 4.97
C LYS A 69 -1.33 2.34 4.65
N PHE A 70 -2.09 1.92 3.62
CA PHE A 70 -3.40 2.49 3.31
C PHE A 70 -4.48 2.11 4.35
N TRP A 71 -4.37 0.93 4.99
CA TRP A 71 -5.20 0.58 6.15
C TRP A 71 -4.98 1.57 7.30
N VAL A 72 -3.72 1.82 7.68
CA VAL A 72 -3.36 2.75 8.75
C VAL A 72 -3.88 4.17 8.44
N PHE A 73 -3.66 4.65 7.22
CA PHE A 73 -4.23 5.92 6.74
C PHE A 73 -5.77 5.99 6.87
N CYS A 74 -6.49 4.91 6.53
CA CYS A 74 -7.94 4.88 6.69
C CYS A 74 -8.37 4.84 8.17
N ALA A 75 -7.61 4.19 9.04
CA ALA A 75 -7.85 4.17 10.48
C ALA A 75 -7.60 5.53 11.15
N GLU A 76 -6.67 6.34 10.62
CA GLU A 76 -6.49 7.75 11.04
C GLU A 76 -7.67 8.64 10.64
N ILE A 77 -8.40 8.29 9.56
CA ILE A 77 -9.60 9.02 9.11
C ILE A 77 -10.85 8.57 9.89
N ASN A 78 -11.02 7.26 10.10
CA ASN A 78 -12.12 6.68 10.85
C ASN A 78 -11.64 5.47 11.65
N GLY A 79 -11.31 5.68 12.92
CA GLY A 79 -10.81 4.62 13.81
C GLY A 79 -11.84 3.55 14.16
N ASP A 80 -13.13 3.90 14.15
CA ASP A 80 -14.22 2.97 14.50
C ASP A 80 -14.56 1.99 13.36
N ASP A 81 -14.52 2.47 12.10
CA ASP A 81 -14.68 1.64 10.90
C ASP A 81 -13.75 2.13 9.76
N PRO A 82 -12.48 1.68 9.74
CA PRO A 82 -11.54 2.04 8.69
C PRO A 82 -12.01 1.62 7.29
N CYS A 83 -12.86 0.58 7.18
CA CYS A 83 -13.41 0.18 5.88
C CYS A 83 -14.37 1.23 5.29
N ALA A 84 -15.07 1.98 6.14
CA ALA A 84 -15.99 3.05 5.74
C ALA A 84 -15.34 4.45 5.66
N ALA A 85 -14.04 4.60 5.92
CA ALA A 85 -13.33 5.88 5.95
C ALA A 85 -13.51 6.75 4.69
N LEU A 86 -13.69 6.13 3.53
CA LEU A 86 -13.85 6.81 2.22
C LEU A 86 -15.33 6.91 1.76
N LYS A 87 -16.28 6.44 2.57
CA LYS A 87 -17.68 6.22 2.15
C LYS A 87 -18.46 7.52 2.04
N LEU A 88 -18.28 8.45 2.97
CA LEU A 88 -18.97 9.75 2.96
C LEU A 88 -18.43 10.70 1.87
N SER A 89 -17.11 10.71 1.66
CA SER A 89 -16.42 11.60 0.71
C SER A 89 -16.43 11.04 -0.72
N LEU A 90 -15.94 9.82 -0.91
CA LEU A 90 -15.76 9.20 -2.22
C LEU A 90 -16.87 8.22 -2.57
N GLY A 91 -17.65 7.72 -1.62
CA GLY A 91 -18.60 6.64 -1.87
C GLY A 91 -17.89 5.30 -2.09
N LEU A 92 -16.64 5.20 -1.59
CA LEU A 92 -15.81 4.01 -1.67
C LEU A 92 -15.78 3.30 -0.31
N GLN A 93 -15.63 1.98 -0.34
CA GLN A 93 -15.50 1.14 0.85
C GLN A 93 -14.36 0.13 0.65
N LEU A 94 -13.50 -0.04 1.66
CA LEU A 94 -12.51 -1.10 1.66
C LEU A 94 -13.18 -2.46 1.90
N VAL A 95 -12.77 -3.48 1.15
CA VAL A 95 -13.33 -4.84 1.17
C VAL A 95 -12.25 -5.90 0.88
N GLY A 96 -12.64 -7.17 0.81
CA GLY A 96 -11.77 -8.27 0.38
C GLY A 96 -10.75 -8.59 1.47
N PRO A 97 -9.43 -8.49 1.22
CA PRO A 97 -8.43 -8.66 2.27
C PRO A 97 -8.56 -7.62 3.40
N TYR A 98 -9.20 -6.47 3.17
CA TYR A 98 -9.50 -5.52 4.24
C TYR A 98 -10.58 -6.00 5.22
N ASP A 99 -11.48 -6.90 4.80
CA ASP A 99 -12.47 -7.47 5.72
C ASP A 99 -11.82 -8.39 6.77
N ILE A 100 -10.65 -8.96 6.43
CA ILE A 100 -9.79 -9.72 7.36
C ILE A 100 -9.10 -8.78 8.35
N LEU A 101 -8.55 -7.65 7.89
CA LEU A 101 -7.97 -6.62 8.78
C LEU A 101 -9.01 -6.04 9.76
N ALA A 102 -10.26 -5.89 9.29
CA ALA A 102 -11.41 -5.50 10.09
C ALA A 102 -11.97 -6.62 11.00
N GLY A 103 -11.41 -7.85 10.94
CA GLY A 103 -11.86 -8.99 11.73
C GLY A 103 -13.25 -9.53 11.41
N LYS A 104 -13.87 -9.12 10.28
CA LYS A 104 -15.26 -9.48 9.93
C LYS A 104 -15.42 -10.99 9.73
N HIS A 105 -14.36 -11.67 9.27
CA HIS A 105 -14.30 -13.13 9.15
C HIS A 105 -14.23 -13.88 10.49
N LYS A 106 -14.15 -13.19 11.62
CA LYS A 106 -14.22 -13.82 12.97
C LYS A 106 -15.61 -13.70 13.60
N ALA A 107 -16.47 -12.83 13.07
CA ALA A 107 -17.82 -12.60 13.59
C ALA A 107 -18.82 -13.67 13.17
N ASP A 108 -18.67 -14.25 11.97
CA ASP A 108 -19.61 -15.20 11.39
C ASP A 108 -19.21 -16.66 11.65
N LYS A 109 -20.13 -17.46 12.21
CA LYS A 109 -19.92 -18.91 12.41
C LYS A 109 -19.78 -19.72 11.11
N LYS A 110 -20.08 -19.11 9.96
CA LYS A 110 -19.89 -19.67 8.61
C LYS A 110 -18.57 -19.24 7.97
N ALA A 111 -17.78 -18.39 8.63
CA ALA A 111 -16.60 -17.80 8.00
C ALA A 111 -15.46 -18.81 7.73
N SER A 112 -15.47 -19.95 8.41
CA SER A 112 -14.60 -21.10 8.10
C SER A 112 -14.78 -21.66 6.68
N ASP A 113 -15.96 -21.43 6.09
CA ASP A 113 -16.36 -21.99 4.80
C ASP A 113 -16.25 -20.96 3.66
N ILE A 114 -15.73 -19.75 3.93
CA ILE A 114 -15.56 -18.70 2.92
C ILE A 114 -14.44 -19.10 1.95
N ASN A 115 -14.82 -19.30 0.69
CA ASN A 115 -13.86 -19.40 -0.41
C ASN A 115 -13.35 -18.00 -0.77
N TYR A 116 -12.22 -17.60 -0.20
CA TYR A 116 -11.60 -16.28 -0.43
C TYR A 116 -11.25 -15.99 -1.90
N ASN A 117 -11.11 -17.03 -2.74
CA ASN A 117 -10.93 -16.84 -4.19
C ASN A 117 -12.16 -16.20 -4.86
N LEU A 118 -13.34 -16.29 -4.24
CA LEU A 118 -14.61 -15.72 -4.71
C LEU A 118 -15.05 -14.50 -3.89
N HIS A 119 -14.39 -14.22 -2.76
CA HIS A 119 -14.75 -13.13 -1.86
C HIS A 119 -14.48 -11.76 -2.51
N TRP A 120 -15.56 -11.05 -2.85
CA TRP A 120 -15.57 -9.82 -3.68
C TRP A 120 -15.02 -9.98 -5.11
N ARG A 121 -15.03 -11.20 -5.66
CA ARG A 121 -14.76 -11.42 -7.09
C ARG A 121 -16.01 -11.11 -7.90
N PHE A 122 -15.97 -10.06 -8.72
CA PHE A 122 -17.03 -9.70 -9.66
C PHE A 122 -17.00 -10.59 -10.91
N PHE A 123 -18.07 -10.53 -11.70
CA PHE A 123 -18.31 -11.45 -12.83
C PHE A 123 -17.22 -11.44 -13.91
N TYR A 124 -16.58 -10.28 -14.14
CA TYR A 124 -15.52 -10.12 -15.13
C TYR A 124 -14.10 -10.10 -14.54
N ASP A 125 -13.94 -10.35 -13.25
CA ASP A 125 -12.63 -10.31 -12.58
C ASP A 125 -11.81 -11.55 -12.96
N PRO A 126 -10.74 -11.43 -13.77
CA PRO A 126 -9.88 -12.57 -14.09
C PRO A 126 -9.07 -12.97 -12.84
N PRO A 127 -8.54 -14.20 -12.75
CA PRO A 127 -7.81 -14.69 -11.57
C PRO A 127 -6.73 -13.73 -11.03
N GLU A 128 -6.02 -13.07 -11.95
CA GLU A 128 -5.00 -12.03 -11.77
C GLU A 128 -5.48 -10.82 -10.96
N PHE A 129 -6.78 -10.54 -10.98
CA PHE A 129 -7.39 -9.38 -10.36
C PHE A 129 -8.00 -9.72 -8.98
N GLN A 130 -7.56 -9.00 -7.95
CA GLN A 130 -8.00 -9.15 -6.56
C GLN A 130 -8.61 -7.83 -6.06
N THR A 131 -9.94 -7.78 -5.96
CA THR A 131 -10.69 -6.61 -5.48
C THR A 131 -10.35 -6.25 -4.03
N VAL A 132 -10.12 -4.95 -3.79
CA VAL A 132 -9.82 -4.37 -2.46
C VAL A 132 -10.68 -3.16 -2.11
N ILE A 133 -11.29 -2.50 -3.11
CA ILE A 133 -12.22 -1.38 -2.91
C ILE A 133 -13.46 -1.57 -3.79
N VAL A 134 -14.64 -1.27 -3.26
CA VAL A 134 -15.90 -1.13 -4.03
C VAL A 134 -16.44 0.28 -3.94
N GLY A 135 -17.22 0.68 -4.95
CA GLY A 135 -17.87 1.99 -5.04
C GLY A 135 -19.32 1.91 -5.49
N ASN A 136 -19.65 2.52 -6.64
CA ASN A 136 -21.01 2.58 -7.16
C ASN A 136 -21.57 1.18 -7.47
N SER A 137 -22.54 0.74 -6.67
CA SER A 137 -23.16 -0.58 -6.80
C SER A 137 -23.99 -0.76 -8.08
N LYS A 138 -24.46 0.33 -8.73
CA LYS A 138 -25.24 0.26 -9.98
C LYS A 138 -24.38 -0.13 -11.17
N THR A 139 -23.18 0.42 -11.27
CA THR A 139 -22.20 0.07 -12.32
C THR A 139 -21.28 -1.06 -11.87
N GLN A 140 -21.40 -1.50 -10.62
CA GLN A 140 -20.47 -2.40 -9.95
C GLN A 140 -19.02 -1.90 -10.05
N TYR A 141 -18.83 -0.59 -9.83
CA TYR A 141 -17.50 0.01 -9.79
C TYR A 141 -16.69 -0.57 -8.63
N HIS A 142 -15.49 -1.04 -8.93
CA HIS A 142 -14.56 -1.56 -7.93
C HIS A 142 -13.10 -1.38 -8.41
N VAL A 143 -12.16 -1.53 -7.48
CA VAL A 143 -10.71 -1.42 -7.70
C VAL A 143 -10.02 -2.63 -7.08
N GLY A 144 -9.08 -3.19 -7.81
CA GLY A 144 -8.34 -4.39 -7.43
C GLY A 144 -6.87 -4.33 -7.83
N TYR A 145 -6.05 -5.07 -7.10
CA TYR A 145 -4.67 -5.34 -7.48
C TYR A 145 -4.64 -6.33 -8.66
N TYR A 146 -3.82 -6.04 -9.67
CA TYR A 146 -3.57 -6.94 -10.81
C TYR A 146 -2.18 -7.59 -10.64
N ARG A 147 -2.10 -8.92 -10.67
CA ARG A 147 -0.85 -9.71 -10.60
C ARG A 147 -0.66 -10.52 -11.88
N ASP A 148 0.52 -10.45 -12.48
CA ASP A 148 0.86 -11.28 -13.65
C ASP A 148 1.17 -12.74 -13.27
N SER A 149 1.60 -13.01 -12.03
CA SER A 149 1.67 -14.34 -11.42
C SER A 149 1.31 -14.27 -9.92
N PRO A 150 0.77 -15.33 -9.32
CA PRO A 150 0.40 -15.33 -7.89
C PRO A 150 1.60 -15.27 -6.94
N GLU A 151 2.80 -15.64 -7.41
CA GLU A 151 4.07 -15.53 -6.67
C GLU A 151 4.65 -14.11 -6.69
N GLU A 152 4.22 -13.25 -7.62
CA GLU A 152 4.68 -11.86 -7.75
C GLU A 152 3.77 -10.87 -7.00
N LEU A 153 4.34 -9.71 -6.63
CA LEU A 153 3.56 -8.58 -6.14
C LEU A 153 2.71 -7.97 -7.26
N PRO A 154 1.61 -7.25 -6.93
CA PRO A 154 0.80 -6.56 -7.92
C PRO A 154 1.61 -5.62 -8.81
N VAL A 155 1.35 -5.67 -10.12
CA VAL A 155 2.00 -4.80 -11.13
C VAL A 155 1.29 -3.45 -11.31
N PHE A 156 0.03 -3.36 -10.90
CA PHE A 156 -0.75 -2.12 -10.77
C PHE A 156 -2.06 -2.35 -9.99
N LEU A 157 -2.77 -1.27 -9.66
CA LEU A 157 -4.22 -1.33 -9.42
C LEU A 157 -5.00 -0.96 -10.68
N GLY A 158 -6.04 -1.74 -10.96
CA GLY A 158 -7.01 -1.47 -12.01
C GLY A 158 -8.38 -1.18 -11.41
N CYS A 159 -9.18 -0.35 -12.08
CA CYS A 159 -10.61 -0.25 -11.80
C CYS A 159 -11.44 -0.84 -12.94
N SER A 160 -12.58 -1.42 -12.58
CA SER A 160 -13.57 -1.93 -13.53
C SER A 160 -15.00 -1.61 -13.07
N GLU A 161 -15.95 -1.74 -14.00
CA GLU A 161 -17.38 -1.53 -13.79
C GLU A 161 -18.12 -2.74 -14.36
N ALA A 162 -18.23 -3.81 -13.54
CA ALA A 162 -18.70 -5.11 -14.01
C ALA A 162 -20.17 -5.13 -14.47
N GLY A 163 -20.96 -4.11 -14.09
CA GLY A 163 -22.31 -3.88 -14.62
C GLY A 163 -22.35 -3.24 -16.01
N ILE A 164 -21.20 -2.82 -16.55
CA ILE A 164 -21.05 -2.19 -17.87
C ILE A 164 -20.28 -3.12 -18.83
N GLY A 165 -19.19 -3.75 -18.38
CA GLY A 165 -18.39 -4.65 -19.22
C GLY A 165 -17.13 -5.17 -18.52
N CYS A 166 -16.23 -5.77 -19.31
CA CYS A 166 -15.03 -6.46 -18.82
C CYS A 166 -13.75 -5.61 -18.80
N LEU A 167 -13.81 -4.31 -19.15
CA LEU A 167 -12.62 -3.47 -19.24
C LEU A 167 -11.99 -3.21 -17.85
N ILE A 168 -10.68 -3.42 -17.75
CA ILE A 168 -9.88 -3.08 -16.57
C ILE A 168 -8.97 -1.91 -16.95
N THR A 169 -9.15 -0.76 -16.29
CA THR A 169 -8.35 0.44 -16.55
C THR A 169 -7.32 0.63 -15.44
N PRO A 170 -6.00 0.65 -15.73
CA PRO A 170 -4.98 0.93 -14.73
C PRO A 170 -5.11 2.35 -14.14
N THR A 171 -5.05 2.44 -12.81
CA THR A 171 -5.24 3.69 -12.04
C THR A 171 -4.01 4.10 -11.21
N GLY A 172 -2.88 3.43 -11.41
CA GLY A 172 -1.60 3.65 -10.75
C GLY A 172 -1.03 2.36 -10.15
N ASP A 173 0.12 2.41 -9.48
CA ASP A 173 0.80 1.22 -8.95
C ASP A 173 0.66 1.01 -7.42
N ASN A 174 -0.10 1.86 -6.75
CA ASN A 174 -0.38 1.77 -5.31
C ASN A 174 -1.74 2.41 -4.97
N LEU A 175 -2.34 2.05 -3.83
CA LEU A 175 -3.69 2.47 -3.44
C LEU A 175 -3.86 3.98 -3.32
N PHE A 176 -2.84 4.69 -2.83
CA PHE A 176 -2.87 6.15 -2.72
C PHE A 176 -3.07 6.76 -4.12
N SER A 177 -2.28 6.33 -5.11
CA SER A 177 -2.44 6.78 -6.50
C SER A 177 -3.85 6.47 -7.05
N ALA A 178 -4.34 5.24 -6.89
CA ALA A 178 -5.65 4.83 -7.39
C ALA A 178 -6.82 5.66 -6.79
N VAL A 179 -6.82 5.85 -5.47
CA VAL A 179 -7.86 6.62 -4.77
C VAL A 179 -7.75 8.12 -5.10
N LYS A 180 -6.54 8.65 -5.30
CA LYS A 180 -6.35 10.03 -5.79
C LYS A 180 -6.89 10.22 -7.20
N GLN A 181 -6.64 9.29 -8.13
CA GLN A 181 -7.18 9.39 -9.49
C GLN A 181 -8.72 9.35 -9.48
N PHE A 182 -9.33 8.48 -8.66
CA PHE A 182 -10.78 8.46 -8.48
C PHE A 182 -11.32 9.78 -7.90
N ALA A 183 -10.68 10.31 -6.84
CA ALA A 183 -11.08 11.57 -6.23
C ALA A 183 -10.99 12.76 -7.20
N VAL A 184 -9.92 12.84 -8.01
CA VAL A 184 -9.74 13.87 -9.05
C VAL A 184 -10.75 13.73 -10.19
N LYS A 185 -11.15 12.50 -10.56
CA LYS A 185 -12.27 12.29 -11.50
C LYS A 185 -13.59 12.79 -10.89
N LYS A 186 -13.91 12.35 -9.66
CA LYS A 186 -15.14 12.72 -8.95
C LYS A 186 -15.29 14.24 -8.73
N LEU A 187 -14.18 14.95 -8.50
CA LEU A 187 -14.15 16.42 -8.41
C LEU A 187 -14.55 17.16 -9.71
N LYS A 188 -14.50 16.49 -10.87
CA LYS A 188 -14.96 17.06 -12.16
C LYS A 188 -16.46 16.82 -12.41
N GLU A 189 -17.05 15.86 -11.69
CA GLU A 189 -18.43 15.39 -11.87
C GLU A 189 -19.40 16.03 -10.85
N ILE A 190 -18.88 16.53 -9.71
CA ILE A 190 -19.69 17.07 -8.61
C ILE A 190 -19.60 18.60 -8.53
N SER A 191 -20.77 19.23 -8.36
CA SER A 191 -20.93 20.68 -8.15
C SER A 191 -21.26 21.10 -6.71
N ASP A 192 -21.59 20.15 -5.81
CA ASP A 192 -21.85 20.47 -4.41
C ASP A 192 -20.58 20.96 -3.69
N LYS A 193 -20.64 22.19 -3.18
CA LYS A 193 -19.50 22.87 -2.55
C LYS A 193 -18.99 22.14 -1.31
N LYS A 194 -19.87 21.55 -0.49
CA LYS A 194 -19.47 20.85 0.75
C LYS A 194 -18.68 19.59 0.40
N THR A 195 -19.24 18.76 -0.47
CA THR A 195 -18.60 17.53 -0.98
C THR A 195 -17.27 17.84 -1.67
N VAL A 196 -17.21 18.90 -2.49
CA VAL A 196 -15.97 19.34 -3.15
C VAL A 196 -14.88 19.71 -2.14
N THR A 197 -15.20 20.43 -1.06
CA THR A 197 -14.24 20.72 0.01
C THR A 197 -13.78 19.44 0.70
N THR A 198 -14.70 18.59 1.15
CA THR A 198 -14.35 17.31 1.83
C THR A 198 -13.48 16.40 0.98
N ILE A 199 -13.69 16.34 -0.34
CA ILE A 199 -12.83 15.57 -1.24
C ILE A 199 -11.45 16.23 -1.40
N LYS A 200 -11.35 17.56 -1.45
CA LYS A 200 -10.06 18.26 -1.50
C LYS A 200 -9.24 18.02 -0.24
N ASP A 201 -9.83 18.17 0.94
CA ASP A 201 -9.18 17.93 2.23
C ASP A 201 -8.65 16.49 2.33
N LEU A 202 -9.42 15.52 1.82
CA LEU A 202 -8.99 14.13 1.71
C LEU A 202 -7.82 13.95 0.73
N VAL A 203 -7.86 14.59 -0.44
CA VAL A 203 -6.79 14.51 -1.44
C VAL A 203 -5.49 15.15 -0.93
N GLU A 204 -5.58 16.20 -0.13
CA GLU A 204 -4.42 16.81 0.54
C GLU A 204 -3.80 15.84 1.56
N LYS A 205 -4.59 15.32 2.49
CA LYS A 205 -4.14 14.31 3.48
C LYS A 205 -3.53 13.07 2.81
N LEU A 206 -4.20 12.54 1.78
CA LEU A 206 -3.74 11.39 1.02
C LEU A 206 -2.41 11.69 0.32
N THR A 207 -2.26 12.88 -0.27
CA THR A 207 -1.02 13.30 -0.94
C THR A 207 0.13 13.41 0.07
N ALA A 208 -0.09 14.08 1.21
CA ALA A 208 0.92 14.19 2.26
C ALA A 208 1.33 12.82 2.83
N ALA A 209 0.37 11.91 3.03
CA ALA A 209 0.66 10.54 3.46
C ALA A 209 1.52 9.79 2.41
N ALA A 210 1.12 9.80 1.15
CA ALA A 210 1.86 9.16 0.06
C ALA A 210 3.28 9.72 -0.10
N ASP A 211 3.44 11.05 -0.06
CA ASP A 211 4.74 11.74 -0.14
C ASP A 211 5.64 11.34 1.04
N SER A 212 5.09 11.25 2.27
CA SER A 212 5.83 10.81 3.47
C SER A 212 6.27 9.33 3.43
N LEU A 213 5.52 8.50 2.70
CA LEU A 213 5.76 7.06 2.53
C LEU A 213 6.57 6.75 1.26
N GLY A 214 6.83 7.74 0.40
CA GLY A 214 7.56 7.58 -0.86
C GLY A 214 6.75 6.93 -1.99
N TYR A 215 5.42 6.94 -1.93
CA TYR A 215 4.56 6.37 -2.97
C TYR A 215 4.33 7.35 -4.12
N SER A 216 4.50 6.88 -5.35
CA SER A 216 4.18 7.67 -6.55
C SER A 216 2.67 7.91 -6.64
N LEU A 217 2.27 9.10 -7.12
CA LEU A 217 0.87 9.45 -7.37
C LEU A 217 0.54 9.57 -8.87
N GLU A 218 1.46 9.14 -9.74
CA GLU A 218 1.22 9.06 -11.18
C GLU A 218 0.18 7.97 -11.53
N GLN A 219 -0.68 8.23 -12.52
CA GLN A 219 -1.60 7.22 -13.05
C GLN A 219 -0.87 6.08 -13.79
N LYS A 220 0.34 6.32 -14.30
CA LYS A 220 1.09 5.34 -15.11
C LYS A 220 2.60 5.49 -14.86
N THR A 221 3.11 4.78 -13.87
CA THR A 221 4.51 4.86 -13.42
C THR A 221 5.50 4.20 -14.38
N ALA A 222 6.80 4.37 -14.10
CA ALA A 222 7.87 3.75 -14.89
C ALA A 222 7.84 2.22 -14.88
N SER A 223 7.50 1.59 -13.74
CA SER A 223 7.33 0.13 -13.61
C SER A 223 6.19 -0.37 -14.50
N MET A 224 5.03 0.29 -14.48
CA MET A 224 3.90 -0.04 -15.35
C MET A 224 4.29 0.08 -16.84
N LYS A 225 5.03 1.12 -17.23
CA LYS A 225 5.53 1.31 -18.61
C LYS A 225 6.60 0.26 -19.01
N GLN A 226 7.35 -0.29 -18.05
CA GLN A 226 8.27 -1.41 -18.29
C GLN A 226 7.52 -2.73 -18.43
N ARG A 227 6.48 -2.96 -17.63
CA ARG A 227 5.58 -4.11 -17.74
C ARG A 227 4.85 -4.12 -19.08
N ASP A 228 4.36 -2.98 -19.57
CA ASP A 228 3.72 -2.87 -20.89
C ASP A 228 4.60 -3.42 -22.04
N LYS A 229 5.93 -3.29 -21.94
CA LYS A 229 6.88 -3.82 -22.94
C LYS A 229 7.03 -5.35 -22.91
N LYS A 230 6.51 -6.01 -21.87
CA LYS A 230 6.45 -7.47 -21.72
C LYS A 230 5.08 -8.05 -22.08
N VAL A 231 4.08 -7.19 -22.33
CA VAL A 231 2.71 -7.63 -22.65
C VAL A 231 2.71 -8.24 -24.05
N VAL A 232 2.26 -9.49 -24.16
CA VAL A 232 2.20 -10.23 -25.43
C VAL A 232 0.88 -10.05 -26.18
N THR A 233 -0.20 -9.77 -25.45
CA THR A 233 -1.51 -9.36 -25.99
C THR A 233 -2.32 -8.64 -24.93
N LYS A 234 -3.28 -7.82 -25.34
CA LYS A 234 -4.15 -7.05 -24.44
C LYS A 234 -5.35 -7.83 -23.90
N SER A 235 -5.86 -8.78 -24.69
CA SER A 235 -7.17 -9.43 -24.51
C SER A 235 -8.35 -8.44 -24.40
N PHE A 236 -9.58 -8.96 -24.32
CA PHE A 236 -10.80 -8.13 -24.25
C PHE A 236 -10.89 -7.27 -22.98
N HIS A 237 -10.30 -7.69 -21.86
CA HIS A 237 -10.27 -6.88 -20.64
C HIS A 237 -9.19 -5.76 -20.67
N ASN A 238 -8.35 -5.71 -21.73
CA ASN A 238 -7.35 -4.66 -22.02
C ASN A 238 -6.23 -4.48 -20.96
N ALA A 239 -6.23 -5.26 -19.87
CA ALA A 239 -5.15 -5.28 -18.89
C ALA A 239 -3.87 -5.94 -19.42
N GLY A 240 -4.00 -6.85 -20.37
CA GLY A 240 -2.91 -7.56 -21.05
C GLY A 240 -2.29 -8.71 -20.28
N LEU A 241 -1.74 -9.67 -21.04
CA LEU A 241 -1.08 -10.87 -20.56
C LEU A 241 0.44 -10.72 -20.66
N VAL A 242 1.16 -11.21 -19.65
CA VAL A 242 2.62 -11.32 -19.64
C VAL A 242 2.97 -12.79 -19.46
N VAL A 243 3.75 -13.36 -20.38
CA VAL A 243 4.23 -14.75 -20.30
C VAL A 243 5.72 -14.82 -20.64
N PRO A 244 6.46 -15.83 -20.18
CA PRO A 244 7.84 -16.05 -20.62
C PRO A 244 7.90 -16.28 -22.13
N VAL A 245 8.75 -15.51 -22.83
CA VAL A 245 9.04 -15.70 -24.26
C VAL A 245 10.55 -15.81 -24.46
N ASP A 246 11.00 -16.94 -25.01
CA ASP A 246 12.39 -17.13 -25.42
C ASP A 246 12.66 -16.30 -26.69
N LYS A 247 13.47 -15.24 -26.53
CA LYS A 247 13.86 -14.32 -27.60
C LYS A 247 14.65 -14.97 -28.74
N LYS A 248 15.28 -16.13 -28.52
CA LYS A 248 16.06 -16.81 -29.57
C LYS A 248 15.14 -17.55 -30.54
N ASN A 249 14.09 -18.19 -30.01
CA ASN A 249 13.25 -19.12 -30.76
C ASN A 249 11.80 -18.62 -30.92
N ASN A 250 11.44 -17.47 -30.33
CA ASN A 250 10.08 -16.93 -30.21
C ASN A 250 9.06 -17.92 -29.62
N VAL A 251 9.53 -18.80 -28.71
CA VAL A 251 8.70 -19.79 -28.03
C VAL A 251 8.12 -19.19 -26.75
N GLY A 252 6.80 -19.23 -26.59
CA GLY A 252 6.10 -18.80 -25.37
C GLY A 252 4.70 -18.21 -25.63
N TYR A 253 4.53 -17.53 -26.76
CA TYR A 253 3.25 -16.93 -27.17
C TYR A 253 3.05 -17.07 -28.69
N ARG A 254 1.79 -17.13 -29.13
CA ARG A 254 1.37 -17.05 -30.53
C ARG A 254 0.01 -16.38 -30.60
N GLU A 255 -0.16 -15.50 -31.58
CA GLU A 255 -1.42 -14.79 -31.83
C GLU A 255 -2.57 -15.73 -32.25
N LEU A 256 -3.80 -15.27 -32.05
CA LEU A 256 -5.00 -15.92 -32.57
C LEU A 256 -5.14 -15.68 -34.09
N PRO A 257 -5.80 -16.57 -34.85
CA PRO A 257 -6.01 -16.41 -36.28
C PRO A 257 -7.06 -15.33 -36.65
N HIS A 258 -7.61 -14.63 -35.66
CA HIS A 258 -8.66 -13.61 -35.82
C HIS A 258 -8.35 -12.38 -34.98
N THR A 259 -8.86 -11.23 -35.41
CA THR A 259 -8.78 -9.96 -34.68
C THR A 259 -9.84 -9.85 -33.58
N ASP A 260 -9.55 -9.07 -32.54
CA ASP A 260 -10.49 -8.78 -31.44
C ASP A 260 -11.74 -8.00 -31.89
N VAL A 261 -11.68 -7.34 -33.05
CA VAL A 261 -12.80 -6.60 -33.65
C VAL A 261 -13.61 -7.54 -34.55
N LEU A 262 -14.93 -7.55 -34.36
CA LEU A 262 -15.87 -8.17 -35.29
C LEU A 262 -15.91 -7.37 -36.59
N SER A 263 -15.61 -8.04 -37.72
CA SER A 263 -15.69 -7.50 -39.09
C SER A 263 -17.13 -7.34 -39.58
#